data_AF-A0A5Y3XGF3-F1
#
_entry.id   AF-A0A5Y3XGF3-F1
#
_cell.length_a   1.000
_cell.length_b   1.000
_cell.length_c   1.000
_cell.angle_alpha   90.00
_cell.angle_beta   90.00
_cell.angle_gamma   90.00
#
_symmetry.space_group_name_H-M   'P 1'
#
loop_
_entity.id
_entity.type
_entity.pdbx_description
1 polymer ?
#
loop_
_entity_poly.entity_id
_entity_poly.type
_entity_poly.pdbx_seq_one_letter_code
_entity_poly.pdbx_strand_id
1 'polypeptide(L)'
;DRGGVQVRSFVYDPAYPGRMTGHRYAGRPQMRYRYDETGRVTEQLNPEGLSYRYRYEKNRVTVTDSPGRREVLHTEGEGGLKRVVMKEYADGSVTRSGYDASGRLEWQT
;
A
#
# COMPACT_ATOMS: atom_id res chain seq x y z
N ASP A 1 -5.05 -13.60 -28.24
CA ASP A 1 -6.51 -13.79 -28.20
C ASP A 1 -7.14 -12.59 -27.48
N ARG A 2 -8.18 -11.99 -28.05
CA ARG A 2 -8.86 -10.80 -27.51
C ARG A 2 -10.35 -11.10 -27.44
N GLY A 3 -10.75 -11.94 -26.49
CA GLY A 3 -12.12 -12.43 -26.36
C GLY A 3 -13.15 -11.42 -25.83
N GLY A 4 -12.81 -10.14 -25.67
CA GLY A 4 -13.73 -9.12 -25.14
C GLY A 4 -14.18 -9.32 -23.68
N VAL A 5 -13.74 -10.40 -23.03
CA VAL A 5 -14.09 -10.71 -21.65
C VAL A 5 -13.37 -9.73 -20.73
N GLN A 6 -14.15 -8.93 -20.00
CA GLN A 6 -13.63 -8.09 -18.94
C GLN A 6 -13.04 -8.98 -17.83
N VAL A 7 -11.72 -8.98 -17.69
CA VAL A 7 -11.02 -9.74 -16.63
C VAL A 7 -10.81 -8.92 -15.35
N ARG A 8 -10.87 -7.59 -15.46
CA ARG A 8 -10.72 -6.65 -14.35
C ARG A 8 -11.46 -5.35 -14.64
N SER A 9 -12.01 -4.73 -13.60
CA SER A 9 -12.56 -3.39 -13.66
C SER A 9 -12.06 -2.52 -12.51
N PHE A 10 -12.08 -1.21 -12.76
CA PHE A 10 -11.57 -0.17 -11.88
C PHE A 10 -12.66 0.88 -11.66
N VAL A 11 -12.74 1.40 -10.45
CA VAL A 11 -13.61 2.51 -10.08
C VAL A 11 -12.73 3.68 -9.71
N TYR A 12 -13.04 4.85 -10.27
CA TYR A 12 -12.29 6.07 -10.03
C TYR A 12 -13.17 7.11 -9.33
N ASP A 13 -12.52 7.99 -8.57
CA ASP A 13 -13.15 9.15 -7.98
C ASP A 13 -13.40 10.22 -9.08
N PRO A 14 -14.66 10.62 -9.33
CA PRO A 14 -14.95 11.64 -10.34
C PRO A 14 -14.43 13.02 -9.97
N ALA A 15 -14.23 13.31 -8.67
CA ALA A 15 -13.72 14.60 -8.20
C ALA A 15 -12.18 14.67 -8.26
N TYR A 16 -11.50 13.52 -8.30
CA TYR A 16 -10.04 13.43 -8.32
C TYR A 16 -9.58 12.53 -9.48
N PRO A 17 -9.38 13.08 -10.70
CA PRO A 17 -8.94 12.32 -11.85
C PRO A 17 -7.72 11.43 -11.55
N GLY A 18 -7.80 10.16 -11.94
CA GLY A 18 -6.75 9.16 -11.71
C GLY A 18 -6.77 8.49 -10.32
N ARG A 19 -7.57 8.96 -9.36
CA ARG A 19 -7.69 8.33 -8.03
C ARG A 19 -8.61 7.11 -8.08
N MET A 20 -8.03 5.91 -7.98
CA MET A 20 -8.77 4.63 -8.02
C MET A 20 -9.40 4.29 -6.66
N THR A 21 -10.72 4.37 -6.52
CA THR A 21 -11.44 4.05 -5.27
C THR A 21 -11.81 2.58 -5.13
N GLY A 22 -11.63 1.78 -6.18
CA GLY A 22 -11.76 0.33 -6.09
C GLY A 22 -11.35 -0.42 -7.33
N HIS A 23 -11.18 -1.73 -7.17
CA HIS A 23 -10.96 -2.64 -8.28
C HIS A 23 -11.58 -4.00 -8.00
N ARG A 24 -11.90 -4.75 -9.05
CA ARG A 24 -12.35 -6.14 -8.94
C ARG A 24 -11.88 -6.97 -10.13
N TYR A 25 -11.62 -8.25 -9.90
CA TYR A 25 -11.47 -9.24 -10.97
C TYR A 25 -12.83 -9.79 -11.39
N ALA A 26 -12.94 -10.34 -12.59
CA ALA A 26 -14.15 -11.01 -13.05
C ALA A 26 -14.63 -12.07 -12.05
N GLY A 27 -15.91 -12.03 -11.69
CA GLY A 27 -16.51 -12.96 -10.73
C GLY A 27 -16.06 -12.82 -9.27
N ARG A 28 -15.22 -11.82 -8.94
CA ARG A 28 -14.78 -11.56 -7.56
C ARG A 28 -15.39 -10.27 -7.01
N PRO A 29 -15.67 -10.20 -5.70
CA PRO A 29 -16.14 -8.97 -5.10
C PRO A 29 -15.05 -7.88 -5.07
N GLN A 30 -15.48 -6.63 -4.89
CA GLN A 30 -14.64 -5.44 -5.06
C GLN A 30 -13.79 -5.10 -3.84
N MET A 31 -12.50 -4.84 -4.08
CA MET A 31 -11.60 -4.16 -3.15
C MET A 31 -11.84 -2.64 -3.20
N ARG A 32 -11.80 -1.95 -2.06
CA ARG A 32 -12.01 -0.50 -1.97
C ARG A 32 -10.83 0.22 -1.32
N TYR A 33 -10.67 1.49 -1.65
CA TYR A 33 -9.64 2.37 -1.11
C TYR A 33 -10.24 3.65 -0.56
N ARG A 34 -9.74 4.10 0.59
CA ARG A 34 -10.00 5.44 1.16
C ARG A 34 -8.72 6.24 1.17
N TYR A 35 -8.86 7.55 1.11
CA TYR A 35 -7.76 8.48 0.93
C TYR A 35 -7.79 9.60 1.97
N ASP A 36 -6.63 10.12 2.33
CA ASP A 36 -6.53 11.42 3.00
C ASP A 36 -6.66 12.58 1.99
N GLU A 37 -6.69 13.80 2.52
CA GLU A 37 -6.81 15.04 1.74
C GLU A 37 -5.63 15.24 0.76
N THR A 38 -4.45 14.71 1.12
CA THR A 38 -3.25 14.74 0.26
C THR A 38 -3.25 13.64 -0.81
N GLY A 39 -4.26 12.77 -0.82
CA GLY A 39 -4.42 11.70 -1.80
C GLY A 39 -3.62 10.44 -1.51
N ARG A 40 -3.15 10.23 -0.28
CA ARG A 40 -2.54 8.97 0.14
C ARG A 40 -3.62 8.00 0.62
N VAL A 41 -3.44 6.71 0.35
CA VAL A 41 -4.38 5.66 0.77
C VAL A 41 -4.33 5.50 2.29
N THR A 42 -5.41 5.79 3.00
CA THR A 42 -5.49 5.60 4.46
C THR A 42 -6.11 4.26 4.85
N GLU A 43 -6.89 3.66 3.95
CA GLU A 43 -7.48 2.34 4.17
C GLU A 43 -7.66 1.58 2.86
N GLN A 44 -7.31 0.29 2.89
CA GLN A 44 -7.70 -0.69 1.89
C GLN A 44 -8.68 -1.66 2.52
N LEU A 45 -9.88 -1.81 1.95
CA LEU A 45 -10.93 -2.69 2.45
C LEU A 45 -11.18 -3.83 1.48
N ASN A 46 -11.15 -5.05 2.00
CA ASN A 46 -11.56 -6.23 1.25
C ASN A 46 -13.08 -6.43 1.33
N PRO A 47 -13.65 -7.25 0.44
CA PRO A 47 -15.07 -7.60 0.43
C PRO A 47 -15.59 -8.22 1.73
N GLU A 48 -14.75 -8.93 2.46
CA GLU A 48 -15.08 -9.61 3.70
C GLU A 48 -15.14 -8.66 4.92
N GLY A 49 -14.92 -7.36 4.71
CA GLY A 49 -14.92 -6.34 5.75
C GLY A 49 -13.61 -6.22 6.52
N LEU A 50 -12.58 -7.00 6.16
CA LEU A 50 -11.23 -6.82 6.67
C LEU A 50 -10.56 -5.64 5.95
N SER A 51 -9.64 -4.99 6.65
CA SER A 51 -8.93 -3.83 6.14
C SER A 51 -7.50 -3.75 6.61
N TYR A 52 -6.69 -3.06 5.81
CA TYR A 52 -5.40 -2.51 6.19
C TYR A 52 -5.55 -1.01 6.32
N ARG A 53 -5.18 -0.45 7.47
CA ARG A 53 -5.10 0.98 7.72
C ARG A 53 -3.66 1.46 7.68
N TYR A 54 -3.46 2.61 7.06
CA TYR A 54 -2.14 3.21 6.87
C TYR A 54 -2.07 4.54 7.61
N ARG A 55 -1.06 4.69 8.45
CA ARG A 55 -0.69 5.96 9.08
C ARG A 55 0.66 6.40 8.55
N TYR A 56 0.69 7.62 8.02
CA TYR A 56 1.90 8.21 7.44
C TYR A 56 2.47 9.27 8.37
N GLU A 57 3.75 9.17 8.62
CA GLU A 57 4.59 10.16 9.28
C GLU A 57 5.76 10.50 8.35
N LYS A 58 6.60 11.48 8.72
CA LYS A 58 7.68 11.96 7.85
C LYS A 58 8.57 10.84 7.31
N ASN A 59 9.05 9.97 8.21
CA ASN A 59 10.01 8.90 7.93
C ASN A 59 9.47 7.52 8.29
N ARG A 60 8.15 7.37 8.41
CA ARG A 60 7.53 6.15 8.92
C ARG A 60 6.15 5.93 8.34
N VAL A 61 5.85 4.68 7.99
CA VAL A 61 4.48 4.23 7.67
C VAL A 61 4.12 3.10 8.62
N THR A 62 3.01 3.25 9.33
CA THR A 62 2.45 2.18 10.16
C THR A 62 1.27 1.55 9.43
N VAL A 63 1.32 0.23 9.26
CA VAL A 63 0.24 -0.58 8.68
C VAL A 63 -0.42 -1.37 9.80
N THR A 64 -1.75 -1.35 9.86
CA THR A 64 -2.52 -2.10 10.86
C THR A 64 -3.63 -2.88 10.18
N ASP A 65 -3.67 -4.19 10.38
CA ASP A 65 -4.73 -5.02 9.85
C ASP A 65 -5.98 -5.04 10.76
N SER A 66 -7.03 -5.78 10.37
CA SER A 66 -8.27 -5.87 11.16
C SER A 66 -8.10 -6.49 12.54
N PRO A 67 -7.34 -7.59 12.71
CA PRO A 67 -6.97 -8.08 14.05
C PRO A 67 -6.15 -7.11 14.92
N GLY A 68 -5.62 -6.03 14.36
CA GLY A 68 -4.80 -5.05 15.08
C GLY A 68 -3.32 -5.37 15.09
N ARG A 69 -2.86 -6.35 14.29
CA ARG A 69 -1.44 -6.61 14.08
C ARG A 69 -0.84 -5.41 13.35
N ARG A 70 0.35 -5.01 13.79
CA ARG A 70 1.00 -3.79 13.35
C ARG A 70 2.34 -4.10 12.70
N GLU A 71 2.53 -3.59 11.49
CA GLU A 71 3.85 -3.51 10.84
C GLU A 71 4.28 -2.04 10.75
N VAL A 72 5.58 -1.80 10.87
CA VAL A 72 6.15 -0.45 10.77
C VAL A 72 7.25 -0.43 9.73
N LEU A 73 7.07 0.40 8.70
CA LEU A 73 8.08 0.68 7.69
C LEU A 73 8.79 1.97 8.06
N HIS A 74 10.09 1.92 8.28
CA HIS A 74 10.93 3.11 8.46
C HIS A 74 11.57 3.45 7.13
N THR A 75 11.55 4.74 6.80
CA THR A 75 11.96 5.22 5.50
C THR A 75 12.98 6.34 5.59
N GLU A 76 13.92 6.34 4.66
CA GLU A 76 14.89 7.42 4.45
C GLU A 76 14.77 7.99 3.04
N GLY A 77 15.32 9.19 2.84
CA GLY A 77 15.15 9.96 1.60
C GLY A 77 13.81 10.69 1.53
N GLU A 78 13.59 11.43 0.44
CA GLU A 78 12.39 12.25 0.23
C GLU A 78 11.87 12.09 -1.21
N GLY A 79 10.59 12.42 -1.41
CA GLY A 79 9.94 12.34 -2.72
C GLY A 79 10.09 10.96 -3.38
N GLY A 80 10.41 10.94 -4.68
CA GLY A 80 10.63 9.71 -5.45
C GLY A 80 11.86 8.88 -5.04
N LEU A 81 12.69 9.39 -4.14
CA LEU A 81 13.87 8.70 -3.61
C LEU A 81 13.63 8.07 -2.24
N LYS A 82 12.43 8.21 -1.66
CA LYS A 82 12.11 7.63 -0.35
C LYS A 82 12.13 6.09 -0.40
N ARG A 83 12.95 5.45 0.45
CA ARG A 83 13.13 4.00 0.51
C ARG A 83 12.83 3.44 1.89
N VAL A 84 12.33 2.20 1.95
CA VAL A 84 12.16 1.46 3.21
C VAL A 84 13.49 0.86 3.61
N VAL A 85 14.08 1.32 4.70
CA VAL A 85 15.39 0.86 5.22
C VAL A 85 15.24 -0.13 6.36
N MET A 86 14.07 -0.15 7.01
CA MET A 86 13.75 -1.12 8.05
C MET A 86 12.26 -1.45 8.05
N LYS A 87 11.93 -2.73 8.23
CA LYS A 87 10.57 -3.22 8.43
C LYS A 87 10.49 -3.96 9.75
N GLU A 88 9.67 -3.47 10.67
CA GLU A 88 9.26 -4.18 11.89
C GLU A 88 7.97 -4.96 11.60
N TYR A 89 7.98 -6.25 11.88
CA TYR A 89 6.81 -7.12 11.74
C TYR A 89 6.02 -7.19 13.05
N ALA A 90 4.78 -7.67 12.96
CA ALA A 90 3.90 -7.77 14.12
C ALA A 90 4.39 -8.75 15.21
N ASP A 91 5.27 -9.69 14.86
CA ASP A 91 5.91 -10.62 15.80
C ASP A 91 7.18 -10.03 16.46
N GLY A 92 7.53 -8.78 16.15
CA GLY A 92 8.72 -8.10 16.66
C GLY A 92 10.00 -8.40 15.89
N SER A 93 9.96 -9.29 14.89
CA SER A 93 11.09 -9.49 13.99
C SER A 93 11.33 -8.24 13.15
N VAL A 94 12.56 -8.08 12.67
CA VAL A 94 12.98 -6.90 11.91
C VAL A 94 13.78 -7.32 10.70
N THR A 95 13.45 -6.74 9.55
CA THR A 95 14.29 -6.76 8.35
C THR A 95 14.90 -5.39 8.14
N ARG A 96 16.16 -5.34 7.72
CA ARG A 96 16.85 -4.10 7.32
C ARG A 96 17.30 -4.21 5.88
N SER A 97 17.33 -3.10 5.17
CA SER A 97 17.70 -3.03 3.75
C SER A 97 18.67 -1.88 3.50
N GLY A 98 19.72 -2.14 2.74
CA GLY A 98 20.64 -1.12 2.20
C GLY A 98 20.44 -0.95 0.71
N TYR A 99 20.62 0.28 0.22
CA TYR A 99 20.46 0.61 -1.20
C TYR A 99 21.71 1.33 -1.72
N ASP A 100 22.06 1.05 -2.97
CA ASP A 100 23.11 1.79 -3.67
C ASP A 100 22.65 3.21 -4.07
N ALA A 101 23.55 4.02 -4.63
CA ALA A 101 23.25 5.39 -5.05
C ALA A 101 22.21 5.49 -6.18
N SER A 102 21.97 4.41 -6.93
CA SER A 102 20.89 4.32 -7.93
C SER A 102 19.57 3.86 -7.30
N GLY A 103 19.56 3.60 -6.00
CA GLY A 103 18.43 3.09 -5.24
C GLY A 103 18.13 1.63 -5.51
N ARG A 104 19.08 0.83 -6.01
CA ARG A 104 18.89 -0.63 -6.11
C ARG A 104 19.20 -1.25 -4.75
N LEU A 105 18.46 -2.30 -4.40
CA LEU A 105 18.72 -3.06 -3.17
C LEU A 105 20.13 -3.67 -3.26
N GLU A 106 20.98 -3.38 -2.29
CA GLU A 106 22.34 -3.93 -2.18
C GLU A 106 22.38 -5.11 -1.21
N TRP A 107 21.66 -5.01 -0.09
CA TRP A 107 21.58 -6.08 0.91
C TRP A 107 20.27 -6.03 1.70
N GLN A 108 19.92 -7.17 2.29
CA GLN A 108 18.81 -7.31 3.23
C GLN A 108 19.14 -8.35 4.30
N THR A 109 18.75 -8.10 5.56
CA THR A 109 18.90 -9.03 6.70
C THR A 109 17.55 -9.53 7.20
#